data_AF-A0A645BTY0-F1
#
_entry.id   AF-A0A645BTY0-F1
#
_cell.length_a   1.000
_cell.length_b   1.000
_cell.length_c   1.000
_cell.angle_alpha   90.00
_cell.angle_beta   90.00
_cell.angle_gamma   90.00
#
_symmetry.space_group_name_H-M   'P 1'
#
loop_
_entity.id
_entity.type
_entity.pdbx_description
1 polymer ?
#
loop_
_entity_poly.entity_id
_entity_poly.type
_entity_poly.pdbx_seq_one_letter_code
_entity_poly.pdbx_strand_id
1 'polypeptide(L)'
;MKHKFHGLYQLNLKKLIGSLPCVDPDLPIRFIHDANAVLMGEQWMGNAQNYNNSAVVTLGTGVGFAHSQNKTIQCNSLGSPSVSIYSTPYKDGILEDYVSQRGVLNIYSDLNQKVMNNDLTVYDIGKQADEGEATSIRTFHIMGDILAQSLSDILQGKKIECLLLGGQISKSYHLFEQSLKEGLRDIESLQQISPVKSIENAAFYGIQASINDDNKY
;
A
#
# COMPACT_ATOMS: atom_id res chain seq x y z
N MET A 1 15.79 -8.23 13.68
CA MET A 1 15.01 -7.06 14.13
C MET A 1 14.01 -7.49 15.19
N LYS A 2 14.01 -6.89 16.40
CA LYS A 2 12.85 -7.00 17.30
C LYS A 2 11.72 -6.20 16.66
N HIS A 3 10.68 -6.88 16.19
CA HIS A 3 9.51 -6.22 15.60
C HIS A 3 8.92 -5.23 16.60
N LYS A 4 8.58 -4.00 16.17
CA LYS A 4 8.13 -2.91 17.07
C LYS A 4 6.88 -3.25 17.91
N PHE A 5 6.15 -4.28 17.51
CA PHE A 5 4.96 -4.80 18.21
C PHE A 5 5.19 -6.11 18.96
N HIS A 6 6.44 -6.55 19.15
CA HIS A 6 6.73 -7.83 19.82
C HIS A 6 6.15 -7.88 21.24
N GLY A 7 6.17 -6.75 21.97
CA GLY A 7 5.56 -6.66 23.31
C GLY A 7 4.03 -6.74 23.33
N LEU A 8 3.38 -6.68 22.16
CA LEU A 8 1.92 -6.81 22.02
C LEU A 8 1.49 -8.19 21.50
N TYR A 9 2.44 -9.08 21.20
CA TYR A 9 2.13 -10.39 20.65
C TYR A 9 1.30 -11.22 21.65
N GLN A 10 0.24 -11.87 21.16
CA GLN A 10 -0.76 -12.62 21.94
C GLN A 10 -1.57 -11.80 22.97
N LEU A 11 -1.41 -10.47 23.01
CA LEU A 11 -2.28 -9.64 23.86
C LEU A 11 -3.62 -9.38 23.17
N ASN A 12 -4.70 -9.54 23.93
CA ASN A 12 -6.01 -9.07 23.51
C ASN A 12 -6.11 -7.56 23.78
N LEU A 13 -5.70 -6.76 22.79
CA LEU A 13 -5.71 -5.29 22.89
C LEU A 13 -7.11 -4.72 23.14
N LYS A 14 -8.16 -5.35 22.59
CA LYS A 14 -9.55 -4.93 22.83
C LYS A 14 -9.87 -4.98 24.33
N LYS A 15 -9.55 -6.10 24.98
CA LYS A 15 -9.75 -6.29 26.42
C LYS A 15 -8.87 -5.34 27.24
N LEU A 16 -7.61 -5.14 26.83
CA LEU A 16 -6.70 -4.24 27.52
C LEU A 16 -7.21 -2.80 27.50
N ILE A 17 -7.59 -2.29 26.32
CA ILE A 17 -8.12 -0.93 26.16
C ILE A 17 -9.45 -0.78 26.92
N GLY A 18 -10.36 -1.75 26.80
CA GLY A 18 -11.64 -1.72 27.52
C GLY A 18 -11.52 -1.85 29.05
N SER A 19 -10.35 -2.24 29.57
CA SER A 19 -10.08 -2.28 31.01
C SER A 19 -9.48 -0.99 31.57
N LEU A 20 -9.18 0.00 30.72
CA LEU A 20 -8.63 1.28 31.15
C LEU A 20 -9.68 2.10 31.90
N PRO A 21 -9.37 2.69 33.07
CA PRO A 21 -10.35 3.43 33.88
C PRO A 21 -11.01 4.63 33.19
N CYS A 22 -10.39 5.16 32.13
CA CYS A 22 -10.88 6.31 31.36
C CYS A 22 -11.72 5.92 30.14
N VAL A 23 -11.91 4.63 29.88
CA VAL A 23 -12.69 4.13 28.74
C VAL A 23 -14.02 3.62 29.27
N ASP A 24 -15.12 4.09 28.69
CA ASP A 24 -16.44 3.55 28.98
C ASP A 24 -16.46 2.05 28.59
N PRO A 25 -16.83 1.13 29.51
CA PRO A 25 -16.89 -0.30 29.21
C PRO A 25 -17.79 -0.67 28.03
N ASP A 26 -18.80 0.16 27.74
CA ASP A 26 -19.75 -0.06 26.65
C ASP A 26 -19.29 0.55 25.31
N LEU A 27 -18.15 1.27 25.30
CA LEU A 27 -17.60 1.86 24.08
C LEU A 27 -17.20 0.78 23.06
N PRO A 28 -17.79 0.76 21.84
CA PRO A 28 -17.40 -0.21 20.83
C PRO A 28 -15.96 0.01 20.35
N ILE A 29 -15.10 -0.98 20.56
CA ILE A 29 -13.72 -0.99 20.05
C ILE A 29 -13.63 -1.88 18.82
N ARG A 30 -13.21 -1.29 17.70
CA ARG A 30 -12.98 -1.95 16.41
C ARG A 30 -11.51 -1.78 15.98
N PHE A 31 -11.00 -2.77 15.27
CA PHE A 31 -9.66 -2.72 14.67
C PHE A 31 -9.82 -2.95 13.17
N ILE A 32 -9.10 -2.15 12.38
CA ILE A 32 -9.11 -2.26 10.92
C ILE A 32 -7.66 -2.26 10.47
N HIS A 33 -7.35 -3.15 9.53
CA HIS A 33 -6.02 -3.20 8.93
C HIS A 33 -5.76 -1.93 8.11
N ASP A 34 -4.55 -1.38 8.19
CA ASP A 34 -4.16 -0.11 7.56
C ASP A 34 -4.55 -0.02 6.08
N ALA A 35 -4.11 -0.96 5.24
CA ALA A 35 -4.45 -0.98 3.81
C ALA A 35 -5.97 -1.06 3.54
N ASN A 36 -6.74 -1.77 4.38
CA ASN A 36 -8.19 -1.82 4.27
C ASN A 36 -8.80 -0.46 4.61
N ALA A 37 -8.34 0.17 5.70
CA ALA A 37 -8.79 1.51 6.09
C ALA A 37 -8.48 2.55 4.99
N VAL A 38 -7.29 2.51 4.39
CA VAL A 38 -6.96 3.38 3.25
C VAL A 38 -7.95 3.20 2.10
N LEU A 39 -8.22 1.96 1.69
CA LEU A 39 -9.15 1.70 0.59
C LEU A 39 -10.58 2.14 0.92
N MET A 40 -11.04 1.91 2.15
CA MET A 40 -12.35 2.37 2.63
C MET A 40 -12.48 3.89 2.55
N GLY A 41 -11.44 4.62 2.99
CA GLY A 41 -11.44 6.08 2.91
C GLY A 41 -11.49 6.58 1.47
N GLU A 42 -10.79 5.91 0.57
CA GLU A 42 -10.80 6.26 -0.86
C GLU A 42 -12.13 5.93 -1.54
N GLN A 43 -12.83 4.89 -1.10
CA GLN A 43 -14.19 4.58 -1.56
C GLN A 43 -15.21 5.58 -1.01
N TRP A 44 -14.97 6.16 0.16
CA TRP A 44 -15.89 7.10 0.79
C TRP A 44 -15.70 8.54 0.31
N MET A 45 -14.47 9.07 0.34
CA MET A 45 -14.17 10.49 0.07
C MET A 45 -13.02 10.72 -0.92
N GLY A 46 -12.47 9.64 -1.50
CA GLY A 46 -11.28 9.69 -2.34
C GLY A 46 -11.50 9.26 -3.78
N ASN A 47 -10.44 8.75 -4.39
CA ASN A 47 -10.35 8.49 -5.82
C ASN A 47 -11.05 7.19 -6.25
N ALA A 48 -11.56 6.39 -5.29
CA ALA A 48 -12.28 5.14 -5.57
C ALA A 48 -13.82 5.27 -5.47
N GLN A 49 -14.37 6.47 -5.25
CA GLN A 49 -15.80 6.70 -5.05
C GLN A 49 -16.70 6.15 -6.17
N ASN A 50 -16.26 6.25 -7.42
CA ASN A 50 -17.08 5.88 -8.58
C ASN A 50 -16.80 4.48 -9.14
N TYR A 51 -15.95 3.71 -8.46
CA TYR A 51 -15.56 2.37 -8.91
C TYR A 51 -16.16 1.29 -8.00
N ASN A 52 -16.53 0.15 -8.58
CA ASN A 52 -17.07 -0.99 -7.86
C ASN A 52 -15.94 -1.90 -7.37
N ASN A 53 -14.96 -2.14 -8.22
CA ASN A 53 -13.79 -2.96 -7.94
C ASN A 53 -12.57 -2.05 -7.91
N SER A 54 -12.09 -1.73 -6.72
CA SER A 54 -10.90 -0.90 -6.52
C SER A 54 -9.86 -1.64 -5.71
N ALA A 55 -8.59 -1.30 -5.92
CA ALA A 55 -7.49 -1.80 -5.13
C ALA A 55 -6.59 -0.65 -4.68
N VAL A 56 -5.88 -0.85 -3.58
CA VAL A 56 -4.78 0.01 -3.16
C VAL A 56 -3.55 -0.85 -2.87
N VAL A 57 -2.39 -0.41 -3.35
CA VAL A 57 -1.09 -0.89 -2.90
C VAL A 57 -0.45 0.18 -2.04
N THR A 58 0.02 -0.19 -0.85
CA THR A 58 0.72 0.72 0.06
C THR A 58 2.21 0.45 0.02
N LEU A 59 3.00 1.50 -0.23
CA LEU A 59 4.44 1.45 -0.47
C LEU A 59 5.18 2.27 0.60
N GLY A 60 5.98 1.60 1.41
CA GLY A 60 6.73 2.22 2.50
C GLY A 60 7.87 1.34 2.97
N THR A 61 8.02 1.19 4.30
CA THR A 61 9.00 0.25 4.87
C THR A 61 8.74 -1.20 4.43
N GLY A 62 7.48 -1.52 4.14
CA GLY A 62 7.04 -2.78 3.54
C GLY A 62 6.01 -2.52 2.45
N VAL A 63 5.30 -3.59 2.06
CA VAL A 63 4.29 -3.54 0.99
C VAL A 63 2.96 -4.09 1.49
N GLY A 64 1.89 -3.34 1.28
CA GLY A 64 0.52 -3.78 1.57
C GLY A 64 -0.34 -3.79 0.31
N PHE A 65 -1.39 -4.60 0.34
CA PHE A 65 -2.41 -4.63 -0.72
C PHE A 65 -3.78 -4.85 -0.11
N ALA A 66 -4.76 -4.09 -0.55
CA ALA A 66 -6.17 -4.32 -0.25
C ALA A 66 -6.97 -4.14 -1.53
N HIS A 67 -8.08 -4.86 -1.64
CA HIS A 67 -9.00 -4.70 -2.75
C HIS A 67 -10.45 -4.80 -2.29
N SER A 68 -11.33 -4.32 -3.14
CA SER A 68 -12.76 -4.42 -2.99
C SER A 68 -13.36 -5.13 -4.20
N GLN A 69 -14.54 -5.70 -3.97
CA GLN A 69 -15.41 -6.21 -5.01
C GLN A 69 -16.81 -5.66 -4.73
N ASN A 70 -17.44 -5.04 -5.72
CA ASN A 70 -18.76 -4.43 -5.59
C ASN A 70 -18.86 -3.48 -4.36
N LYS A 71 -17.86 -2.62 -4.17
CA LYS A 71 -17.72 -1.68 -3.05
C LYS A 71 -17.61 -2.31 -1.65
N THR A 72 -17.32 -3.60 -1.58
CA THR A 72 -17.09 -4.31 -0.31
C THR A 72 -15.62 -4.69 -0.21
N ILE A 73 -14.95 -4.25 0.85
CA ILE A 73 -13.56 -4.61 1.13
C ILE A 73 -13.45 -6.12 1.33
N GLN A 74 -12.45 -6.72 0.69
CA GLN A 74 -12.21 -8.15 0.75
C GLN A 74 -11.20 -8.46 1.86
N CYS A 75 -11.71 -9.06 2.93
CA CYS A 75 -10.94 -9.45 4.11
C CYS A 75 -10.87 -10.98 4.24
N ASN A 76 -9.82 -11.48 4.89
CA ASN A 76 -9.80 -12.85 5.41
C ASN A 76 -10.56 -12.95 6.74
N SER A 77 -10.64 -14.15 7.32
CA SER A 77 -11.36 -14.40 8.59
C SER A 77 -10.81 -13.64 9.80
N LEU A 78 -9.62 -13.04 9.70
CA LEU A 78 -8.99 -12.24 10.74
C LEU A 78 -9.18 -10.73 10.52
N GLY A 79 -9.88 -10.31 9.48
CA GLY A 79 -10.09 -8.89 9.14
C GLY A 79 -8.90 -8.23 8.44
N SER A 80 -7.85 -8.99 8.11
CA SER A 80 -6.73 -8.54 7.28
C SER A 80 -7.11 -8.63 5.79
N PRO A 81 -6.39 -7.95 4.88
CA PRO A 81 -6.62 -8.08 3.45
C PRO A 81 -6.65 -9.55 3.01
N SER A 82 -7.61 -9.91 2.16
CA SER A 82 -7.77 -11.31 1.73
C SER A 82 -6.68 -11.78 0.76
N VAL A 83 -5.89 -10.86 0.21
CA VAL A 83 -4.73 -11.12 -0.65
C VAL A 83 -3.52 -10.45 -0.03
N SER A 84 -2.44 -11.21 0.11
CA SER A 84 -1.15 -10.72 0.59
C SER A 84 -0.15 -10.75 -0.55
N ILE A 85 0.44 -9.60 -0.89
CA ILE A 85 1.43 -9.50 -1.97
C ILE A 85 2.88 -9.39 -1.48
N TYR A 86 3.11 -9.03 -0.21
CA TYR A 86 4.46 -8.75 0.30
C TYR A 86 5.38 -9.97 0.15
N SER A 87 4.83 -11.16 0.40
CA SER A 87 5.52 -12.45 0.37
C SER A 87 5.42 -13.17 -0.98
N THR A 88 4.91 -12.52 -2.02
CA THR A 88 4.85 -13.11 -3.37
C THR A 88 6.27 -13.42 -3.83
N PRO A 89 6.59 -14.66 -4.23
CA PRO A 89 7.91 -14.99 -4.76
C PRO A 89 8.25 -14.09 -5.95
N TYR A 90 9.43 -13.47 -5.91
CA TYR A 90 9.92 -12.62 -6.98
C TYR A 90 11.43 -12.75 -7.10
N LYS A 91 11.91 -13.23 -8.25
CA LYS A 91 13.32 -13.58 -8.48
C LYS A 91 13.86 -14.48 -7.36
N ASP A 92 14.90 -14.05 -6.65
CA ASP A 92 15.57 -14.82 -5.60
C ASP A 92 15.05 -14.51 -4.19
N GLY A 93 13.94 -13.75 -4.07
CA GLY A 93 13.35 -13.35 -2.81
C GLY A 93 11.83 -13.18 -2.89
N ILE A 94 11.31 -12.18 -2.17
CA ILE A 94 9.89 -11.81 -2.19
C ILE A 94 9.70 -10.40 -2.74
N LEU A 95 8.50 -10.08 -3.21
CA LEU A 95 8.16 -8.78 -3.79
C LEU A 95 8.57 -7.59 -2.90
N GLU A 96 8.37 -7.70 -1.59
CA GLU A 96 8.77 -6.66 -0.63
C GLU A 96 10.27 -6.32 -0.71
N ASP A 97 11.13 -7.28 -1.03
CA ASP A 97 12.58 -7.06 -1.16
C ASP A 97 12.94 -6.14 -2.34
N TYR A 98 12.00 -5.83 -3.23
CA TYR A 98 12.24 -5.08 -4.46
C TYR A 98 11.44 -3.77 -4.57
N VAL A 99 10.25 -3.68 -3.96
CA VAL A 99 9.38 -2.50 -4.10
C VAL A 99 9.09 -1.76 -2.79
N SER A 100 9.62 -2.25 -1.67
CA SER A 100 9.67 -1.50 -0.40
C SER A 100 10.84 -0.51 -0.36
N GLN A 101 10.97 0.23 0.74
CA GLN A 101 12.10 1.10 1.02
C GLN A 101 13.44 0.38 0.80
N ARG A 102 13.58 -0.85 1.32
CA ARG A 102 14.81 -1.63 1.16
C ARG A 102 15.05 -2.00 -0.30
N GLY A 103 13.98 -2.35 -1.02
CA GLY A 103 14.09 -2.70 -2.44
C GLY A 103 14.51 -1.54 -3.33
N VAL A 104 13.93 -0.36 -3.13
CA VAL A 104 14.32 0.85 -3.88
C VAL A 104 15.79 1.21 -3.63
N LEU A 105 16.25 1.14 -2.38
CA LEU A 105 17.65 1.37 -2.03
C LEU A 105 18.58 0.35 -2.69
N ASN A 106 18.19 -0.93 -2.72
CA ASN A 106 18.97 -1.99 -3.38
C ASN A 106 19.06 -1.76 -4.89
N ILE A 107 17.93 -1.48 -5.56
CA ILE A 107 17.91 -1.19 -7.01
C ILE A 107 18.86 -0.03 -7.32
N TYR A 108 18.79 1.06 -6.55
CA TYR A 108 19.69 2.20 -6.73
C TYR A 108 21.16 1.83 -6.51
N SER A 109 21.46 1.09 -5.44
CA SER A 109 22.81 0.60 -5.13
C SER A 109 23.40 -0.21 -6.28
N ASP A 110 22.63 -1.17 -6.80
CA ASP A 110 23.05 -2.07 -7.87
C ASP A 110 23.36 -1.31 -9.16
N LEU A 111 22.60 -0.27 -9.46
CA LEU A 111 22.84 0.58 -10.64
C LEU A 111 24.04 1.52 -10.46
N ASN A 112 24.24 2.08 -9.27
CA ASN A 112 25.28 3.10 -9.03
C ASN A 112 26.68 2.49 -8.80
N GLN A 113 26.79 1.18 -8.54
CA GLN A 113 28.04 0.45 -8.29
C GLN A 113 28.95 1.10 -7.21
N LYS A 114 28.39 1.92 -6.32
CA LYS A 114 29.09 2.64 -5.25
C LYS A 114 28.74 2.07 -3.90
N VAL A 115 29.65 2.25 -2.93
CA VAL A 115 29.36 1.97 -1.52
C VAL A 115 28.20 2.86 -1.10
N MET A 116 27.09 2.24 -0.70
CA MET A 116 25.93 2.95 -0.19
C MET A 116 26.32 3.77 1.03
N ASN A 117 26.00 5.06 0.99
CA ASN A 117 25.97 5.85 2.20
C ASN A 117 24.81 5.33 3.06
N ASN A 118 25.08 4.93 4.31
CA ASN A 118 24.06 4.40 5.22
C ASN A 118 22.93 5.42 5.52
N ASP A 119 23.15 6.70 5.24
CA ASP A 119 22.16 7.76 5.45
C ASP A 119 21.27 8.03 4.22
N LEU A 120 21.52 7.38 3.08
CA LEU A 120 20.72 7.60 1.87
C LEU A 120 19.31 7.03 2.04
N THR A 121 18.29 7.84 1.78
CA THR A 121 16.88 7.45 1.86
C THR A 121 16.21 7.41 0.49
N VAL A 122 15.04 6.76 0.40
CA VAL A 122 14.20 6.79 -0.81
C VAL A 122 13.75 8.21 -1.16
N TYR A 123 13.57 9.07 -0.14
CA TYR A 123 13.25 10.48 -0.35
C TYR A 123 14.41 11.21 -1.07
N ASP A 124 15.66 10.95 -0.68
CA ASP A 124 16.83 11.56 -1.32
C ASP A 124 17.00 11.10 -2.76
N ILE A 125 16.77 9.80 -3.04
CA ILE A 125 16.76 9.26 -4.40
C ILE A 125 15.63 9.91 -5.22
N GLY A 126 14.44 10.08 -4.64
CA GLY A 126 13.33 10.79 -5.28
C GLY A 126 13.73 12.21 -5.67
N LYS A 127 14.34 12.95 -4.74
CA LYS A 127 14.82 14.31 -4.99
C LYS A 127 15.89 14.36 -6.09
N GLN A 128 16.83 13.42 -6.09
CA GLN A 128 17.86 13.33 -7.14
C GLN A 128 17.23 13.05 -8.51
N ALA A 129 16.20 12.20 -8.58
CA ALA A 129 15.46 11.96 -9.81
C ALA A 129 14.74 13.22 -10.31
N ASP A 130 14.12 13.98 -9.41
CA ASP A 130 13.50 15.28 -9.75
C ASP A 130 14.53 16.31 -10.26
N GLU A 131 15.78 16.21 -9.79
CA GLU A 131 16.92 17.01 -10.25
C GLU A 131 17.55 16.47 -11.56
N GLY A 132 17.03 15.38 -12.13
CA GLY A 132 17.45 14.81 -13.41
C GLY A 132 18.55 13.75 -13.33
N GLU A 133 18.86 13.23 -12.15
CA GLU A 133 19.88 12.19 -11.98
C GLU A 133 19.41 10.86 -12.58
N ALA A 134 20.13 10.39 -13.60
CA ALA A 134 19.70 9.29 -14.45
C ALA A 134 19.52 7.96 -13.70
N THR A 135 20.37 7.68 -12.71
CA THR A 135 20.31 6.44 -11.92
C THR A 135 19.04 6.41 -11.08
N SER A 136 18.72 7.51 -10.42
CA SER A 136 17.54 7.68 -9.57
C SER A 136 16.24 7.57 -10.39
N ILE A 137 16.19 8.21 -11.56
CA ILE A 137 15.08 8.06 -12.50
C ILE A 137 14.92 6.58 -12.90
N ARG A 138 16.04 5.93 -13.25
CA ARG A 138 16.03 4.52 -13.67
C ARG A 138 15.59 3.59 -12.52
N THR A 139 15.94 3.89 -11.28
CA THR A 139 15.50 3.16 -10.09
C THR A 139 13.98 3.13 -9.97
N PHE A 140 13.33 4.30 -10.05
CA PHE A 140 11.87 4.38 -9.96
C PHE A 140 11.20 3.73 -11.18
N HIS A 141 11.77 3.88 -12.38
CA HIS A 141 11.25 3.19 -13.56
C HIS A 141 11.21 1.67 -13.36
N ILE A 142 12.32 1.07 -12.91
CA ILE A 142 12.42 -0.37 -12.61
C ILE A 142 11.42 -0.76 -11.53
N MET A 143 11.27 0.03 -10.47
CA MET A 143 10.27 -0.23 -9.44
C MET A 143 8.85 -0.29 -10.03
N GLY A 144 8.50 0.63 -10.92
CA GLY A 144 7.21 0.62 -11.61
C GLY A 144 6.99 -0.60 -12.50
N ASP A 145 8.02 -1.05 -13.23
CA ASP A 145 7.98 -2.28 -14.03
C ASP A 145 7.71 -3.52 -13.15
N ILE A 146 8.39 -3.61 -12.00
CA ILE A 146 8.23 -4.70 -11.04
C ILE A 146 6.82 -4.71 -10.45
N LEU A 147 6.30 -3.55 -10.08
CA LEU A 147 4.93 -3.40 -9.57
C LEU A 147 3.91 -3.81 -10.62
N ALA A 148 4.06 -3.37 -11.87
CA ALA A 148 3.16 -3.75 -12.95
C ALA A 148 3.12 -5.27 -13.12
N GLN A 149 4.29 -5.89 -13.32
CA GLN A 149 4.40 -7.34 -13.50
C GLN A 149 3.78 -8.13 -12.34
N SER A 150 4.01 -7.68 -11.10
CA SER A 150 3.57 -8.42 -9.91
C SER A 150 2.08 -8.26 -9.61
N LEU A 151 1.45 -7.18 -10.10
CA LEU A 151 0.05 -6.90 -9.86
C LEU A 151 -0.86 -7.36 -11.01
N SER A 152 -0.34 -7.52 -12.24
CA SER A 152 -1.15 -7.79 -13.44
C SER A 152 -2.18 -8.90 -13.27
N ASP A 153 -1.75 -10.09 -12.85
CA ASP A 153 -2.65 -11.25 -12.72
C ASP A 153 -3.75 -11.02 -11.67
N ILE A 154 -3.39 -10.35 -10.56
CA ILE A 154 -4.33 -10.05 -9.48
C ILE A 154 -5.35 -9.02 -9.96
N LEU A 155 -4.90 -7.95 -10.61
CA LEU A 155 -5.76 -6.88 -11.11
C LEU A 155 -6.71 -7.39 -12.19
N GLN A 156 -6.21 -8.20 -13.13
CA GLN A 156 -7.02 -8.82 -14.17
C GLN A 156 -8.01 -9.83 -13.59
N GLY A 157 -7.55 -10.75 -12.73
CA GLY A 157 -8.40 -11.78 -12.13
C GLY A 157 -9.49 -11.22 -11.22
N LYS A 158 -9.25 -10.07 -10.60
CA LYS A 158 -10.23 -9.35 -9.76
C LYS A 158 -11.00 -8.26 -10.51
N LYS A 159 -10.75 -8.08 -11.82
CA LYS A 159 -11.37 -7.05 -12.66
C LYS A 159 -11.33 -5.68 -11.98
N ILE A 160 -10.15 -5.29 -11.50
CA ILE A 160 -9.95 -4.00 -10.83
C ILE A 160 -10.11 -2.87 -11.85
N GLU A 161 -10.88 -1.86 -11.47
CA GLU A 161 -11.19 -0.68 -12.28
C GLU A 161 -10.33 0.52 -11.88
N CYS A 162 -9.99 0.62 -10.60
CA CYS A 162 -9.18 1.70 -10.04
C CYS A 162 -8.09 1.14 -9.14
N LEU A 163 -6.83 1.35 -9.52
CA LEU A 163 -5.66 1.04 -8.72
C LEU A 163 -5.12 2.31 -8.08
N LEU A 164 -5.06 2.31 -6.75
CA LEU A 164 -4.55 3.42 -5.96
C LEU A 164 -3.18 3.12 -5.36
N LEU A 165 -2.34 4.15 -5.26
CA LEU A 165 -0.99 4.08 -4.68
C LEU A 165 -0.98 4.85 -3.36
N GLY A 166 -0.79 4.15 -2.25
CA GLY A 166 -0.71 4.70 -0.90
C GLY A 166 0.67 4.55 -0.27
N GLY A 167 0.86 5.10 0.93
CA GLY A 167 2.15 5.06 1.64
C GLY A 167 3.16 6.11 1.18
N GLN A 168 4.24 6.25 1.94
CA GLN A 168 5.18 7.38 1.78
C GLN A 168 5.92 7.37 0.44
N ILE A 169 6.25 6.19 -0.10
CA ILE A 169 6.97 6.09 -1.38
C ILE A 169 6.08 6.53 -2.55
N SER A 170 4.76 6.40 -2.41
CA SER A 170 3.80 6.86 -3.43
C SER A 170 3.76 8.38 -3.59
N LYS A 171 4.40 9.16 -2.71
CA LYS A 171 4.65 10.61 -2.94
C LYS A 171 5.54 10.85 -4.17
N SER A 172 6.30 9.85 -4.59
CA SER A 172 7.15 9.85 -5.78
C SER A 172 6.48 9.17 -6.99
N TYR A 173 5.15 9.05 -7.00
CA TYR A 173 4.40 8.37 -8.07
C TYR A 173 4.77 8.82 -9.48
N HIS A 174 4.96 10.13 -9.69
CA HIS A 174 5.32 10.69 -11.00
C HIS A 174 6.63 10.12 -11.57
N LEU A 175 7.52 9.59 -10.73
CA LEU A 175 8.79 8.99 -11.15
C LEU A 175 8.65 7.55 -11.67
N PHE A 176 7.57 6.85 -11.33
CA PHE A 176 7.30 5.46 -11.76
C PHE A 176 5.95 5.27 -12.43
N GLU A 177 5.18 6.35 -12.61
CA GLU A 177 3.86 6.36 -13.22
C GLU A 177 3.88 5.76 -14.63
N GLN A 178 4.85 6.19 -15.45
CA GLN A 178 4.93 5.77 -16.85
C GLN A 178 5.13 4.27 -16.96
N SER A 179 6.17 3.73 -16.30
CA SER A 179 6.46 2.29 -16.36
C SER A 179 5.34 1.44 -15.78
N LEU A 180 4.71 1.89 -14.69
CA LEU A 180 3.55 1.21 -14.12
C LEU A 180 2.37 1.18 -15.10
N LYS A 181 2.03 2.32 -15.71
CA LYS A 181 0.93 2.42 -16.67
C LYS A 181 1.18 1.59 -17.93
N GLU A 182 2.41 1.64 -18.46
CA GLU A 182 2.80 0.86 -19.63
C GLU A 182 2.71 -0.65 -19.35
N GLY A 183 3.19 -1.11 -18.19
CA GLY A 183 3.12 -2.53 -17.83
C GLY A 183 1.72 -3.05 -17.49
N LEU A 184 0.78 -2.16 -17.16
CA LEU A 184 -0.62 -2.50 -16.85
C LEU A 184 -1.60 -2.19 -17.99
N ARG A 185 -1.11 -1.74 -19.15
CA ARG A 185 -1.94 -1.23 -20.26
C ARG A 185 -2.91 -2.26 -20.84
N ASP A 186 -2.59 -3.54 -20.74
CA ASP A 186 -3.37 -4.63 -21.34
C ASP A 186 -4.53 -5.10 -20.43
N ILE A 187 -4.70 -4.48 -19.26
CA ILE A 187 -5.80 -4.77 -18.33
C ILE A 187 -7.02 -3.94 -18.70
N GLU A 188 -7.91 -4.51 -19.52
CA GLU A 188 -9.10 -3.82 -20.04
C GLU A 188 -10.01 -3.20 -18.98
N SER A 189 -10.10 -3.82 -17.79
CA SER A 189 -10.96 -3.30 -16.71
C SER A 189 -10.40 -2.03 -16.08
N LEU A 190 -9.08 -1.81 -16.15
CA LEU A 190 -8.37 -0.79 -15.38
C LEU A 190 -8.53 0.59 -16.04
N GLN A 191 -9.37 1.42 -15.44
CA GLN A 191 -9.73 2.75 -15.93
C GLN A 191 -8.89 3.85 -15.29
N GLN A 192 -8.43 3.64 -14.06
CA GLN A 192 -7.67 4.64 -13.30
C GLN A 192 -6.50 4.03 -12.54
N ILE A 193 -5.35 4.70 -12.64
CA ILE A 193 -4.18 4.49 -11.79
C ILE A 193 -3.77 5.85 -11.26
N SER A 194 -3.73 6.02 -9.94
CA SER A 194 -3.36 7.30 -9.32
C SER A 194 -2.93 7.11 -7.86
N PRO A 195 -2.24 8.07 -7.24
CA PRO A 195 -2.11 8.11 -5.79
C PRO A 195 -3.48 8.17 -5.10
N VAL A 196 -3.53 7.74 -3.84
CA VAL A 196 -4.66 8.03 -2.95
C VAL A 196 -4.82 9.56 -2.82
N LYS A 197 -6.06 10.04 -2.64
CA LYS A 197 -6.36 11.48 -2.57
C LYS A 197 -5.60 12.19 -1.44
N SER A 198 -5.43 11.51 -0.31
CA SER A 198 -4.59 11.99 0.79
C SER A 198 -3.87 10.83 1.46
N ILE A 199 -2.55 10.74 1.26
CA ILE A 199 -1.70 9.70 1.87
C ILE A 199 -1.79 9.73 3.40
N GLU A 200 -1.95 10.93 3.97
CA GLU A 200 -1.99 11.13 5.42
C GLU A 200 -3.37 10.83 6.02
N ASN A 201 -4.45 11.13 5.29
CA ASN A 201 -5.81 11.08 5.84
C ASN A 201 -6.66 9.89 5.37
N ALA A 202 -6.30 9.19 4.30
CA ALA A 202 -7.14 8.14 3.71
C ALA A 202 -7.52 7.04 4.75
N ALA A 203 -6.57 6.59 5.57
CA ALA A 203 -6.85 5.61 6.61
C ALA A 203 -7.84 6.14 7.67
N PHE A 204 -7.69 7.40 8.10
CA PHE A 204 -8.61 8.03 9.06
C PHE A 204 -10.01 8.16 8.50
N TYR A 205 -10.15 8.53 7.23
CA TYR A 205 -11.44 8.55 6.55
C TYR A 205 -12.06 7.15 6.48
N GLY A 206 -11.28 6.09 6.25
CA GLY A 206 -11.78 4.73 6.30
C GLY A 206 -12.26 4.30 7.68
N ILE A 207 -11.53 4.67 8.73
CA ILE A 207 -11.95 4.43 10.12
C ILE A 207 -13.28 5.15 10.39
N GLN A 208 -13.40 6.41 9.99
CA GLN A 208 -14.65 7.16 10.15
C GLN A 208 -15.82 6.56 9.34
N ALA A 209 -15.57 6.13 8.10
CA ALA A 209 -16.56 5.45 7.28
C ALA A 209 -17.06 4.16 7.94
N SER A 210 -16.17 3.41 8.59
CA SER A 210 -16.52 2.15 9.28
C SER A 210 -17.45 2.33 10.49
N ILE A 211 -17.45 3.52 11.10
CA ILE A 211 -18.31 3.84 12.24
C ILE A 211 -19.74 4.15 11.77
N ASN A 212 -19.87 4.76 10.58
CA ASN A 212 -21.16 5.19 10.04
C ASN A 212 -21.91 4.07 9.29
N ASP A 213 -21.25 2.94 9.02
CA ASP A 213 -21.81 1.83 8.23
C ASP A 213 -22.04 0.62 9.15
N ASP A 214 -23.07 0.69 9.99
CA ASP A 214 -23.43 -0.32 11.01
C ASP A 214 -23.72 -1.73 10.43
N ASN A 215 -23.81 -1.87 9.09
CA ASN A 215 -24.33 -3.06 8.41
C ASN A 215 -23.31 -3.85 7.56
N LYS A 216 -21.99 -3.58 7.61
CA LYS A 216 -21.05 -4.20 6.65
C LYS A 216 -19.81 -4.93 7.18
N TYR A 217 -19.54 -4.94 8.49
CA TYR A 217 -18.33 -5.60 9.04
C TYR A 217 -18.54 -6.27 10.39
#